data_AF-A0A661D7E2-F1
#
_entry.id   AF-A0A661D7E2-F1
#
_cell.length_a   1.000
_cell.length_b   1.000
_cell.length_c   1.000
_cell.angle_alpha   90.00
_cell.angle_beta   90.00
_cell.angle_gamma   90.00
#
_symmetry.space_group_name_H-M   'P 1'
#
loop_
_entity.id
_entity.type
_entity.pdbx_description
1 polymer ?
#
loop_
_entity_poly.entity_id
_entity_poly.type
_entity_poly.pdbx_seq_one_letter_code
_entity_poly.pdbx_strand_id
1 'polypeptide(L)'
;MPISASPLFISAAHKSSGKTTITIGLLSALRNKGLDVQPFKKGPDYIDPLWHGSAAGKPCYTLDFNTMTRDEILQLISHKLTSCDISLIEGNKGLYDGLDLDGSNSNAAIAKLVGAPVILVLDTRGMTRGVAPLILGYQSFDPQINIAGVILNQLGGSRHENKLRSVIEHYTDVAVLGAVHKDKRLEIVERHLGLMPSNEDGEALQKITDIGEIISSQVELDKIIDISHLHPANYLNNISNSVIKTSPDNRPTAAQIRLAYINDSAFGFYYPGDLEALEAAGAELIEVNSLVDKQLPDNIDGLFIGGGFPEERQAELYANHSFRQ
;
A
#
# COMPACT_ATOMS: atom_id res chain seq x y z
N MET A 1 -10.37 4.52 -25.53
CA MET A 1 -9.55 3.66 -24.63
C MET A 1 -10.51 3.03 -23.63
N PRO A 2 -10.38 1.75 -23.26
CA PRO A 2 -11.19 1.22 -22.17
C PRO A 2 -10.91 2.06 -20.92
N ILE A 3 -11.97 2.42 -20.22
CA ILE A 3 -11.86 3.16 -18.97
C ILE A 3 -11.15 2.25 -17.98
N SER A 4 -9.91 2.57 -17.63
CA SER A 4 -9.18 1.88 -16.56
C SER A 4 -9.89 2.18 -15.23
N ALA A 5 -10.08 1.15 -14.40
CA ALA A 5 -10.66 1.29 -13.07
C ALA A 5 -9.86 2.32 -12.25
N SER A 6 -10.54 3.14 -11.46
CA SER A 6 -9.83 4.06 -10.56
C SER A 6 -9.14 3.30 -9.44
N PRO A 7 -7.95 3.75 -9.01
CA PRO A 7 -7.40 3.27 -7.76
C PRO A 7 -8.31 3.70 -6.61
N LEU A 8 -8.48 2.83 -5.61
CA LEU A 8 -9.20 3.12 -4.39
C LEU A 8 -8.23 3.60 -3.32
N PHE A 9 -8.56 4.67 -2.63
CA PHE A 9 -7.70 5.19 -1.57
C PHE A 9 -8.21 4.74 -0.19
N ILE A 10 -7.46 3.87 0.47
CA ILE A 10 -7.75 3.42 1.83
C ILE A 10 -7.13 4.40 2.82
N SER A 11 -7.96 5.11 3.57
CA SER A 11 -7.51 6.08 4.57
C SER A 11 -8.25 5.90 5.90
N ALA A 12 -8.01 6.78 6.88
CA ALA A 12 -8.64 6.74 8.19
C ALA A 12 -8.76 8.14 8.78
N ALA A 13 -9.51 8.23 9.87
CA ALA A 13 -9.65 9.48 10.61
C ALA A 13 -8.40 9.84 11.45
N HIS A 14 -7.57 8.85 11.78
CA HIS A 14 -6.34 9.06 12.56
C HIS A 14 -5.35 7.91 12.34
N LYS A 15 -4.12 8.06 12.86
CA LYS A 15 -3.13 6.98 12.90
C LYS A 15 -3.66 5.81 13.74
N SER A 16 -3.23 4.58 13.43
CA SER A 16 -3.53 3.37 14.22
C SER A 16 -5.01 2.98 14.29
N SER A 17 -5.85 3.41 13.33
CA SER A 17 -7.24 2.92 13.18
C SER A 17 -7.34 1.52 12.56
N GLY A 18 -6.21 0.85 12.31
CA GLY A 18 -6.12 -0.49 11.70
C GLY A 18 -6.15 -0.52 10.17
N LYS A 19 -5.86 0.60 9.49
CA LYS A 19 -5.81 0.68 8.01
C LYS A 19 -4.98 -0.44 7.39
N THR A 20 -3.75 -0.63 7.86
CA THR A 20 -2.80 -1.59 7.31
C THR A 20 -3.34 -3.01 7.35
N THR A 21 -3.93 -3.44 8.48
CA THR A 21 -4.61 -4.73 8.57
C THR A 21 -5.79 -4.85 7.59
N ILE A 22 -6.61 -3.79 7.47
CA ILE A 22 -7.72 -3.76 6.51
C ILE A 22 -7.18 -3.85 5.07
N THR A 23 -6.16 -3.08 4.71
CA THR A 23 -5.55 -3.09 3.38
C THR A 23 -4.97 -4.47 3.06
N ILE A 24 -4.19 -5.07 3.97
CA ILE A 24 -3.66 -6.44 3.82
C ILE A 24 -4.79 -7.43 3.53
N GLY A 25 -5.87 -7.38 4.31
CA GLY A 25 -7.00 -8.28 4.12
C GLY A 25 -7.77 -8.04 2.83
N LEU A 26 -7.95 -6.79 2.41
CA LEU A 26 -8.55 -6.45 1.13
C LEU A 26 -7.69 -6.96 -0.03
N LEU A 27 -6.37 -6.72 -0.01
CA LEU A 27 -5.45 -7.21 -1.03
C LEU A 27 -5.49 -8.73 -1.14
N SER A 28 -5.39 -9.42 0.00
CA SER A 28 -5.46 -10.89 0.09
C SER A 28 -6.81 -11.42 -0.42
N ALA A 29 -7.92 -10.85 0.03
CA ALA A 29 -9.26 -11.31 -0.32
C ALA A 29 -9.62 -11.05 -1.80
N LEU A 30 -9.23 -9.91 -2.36
CA LEU A 30 -9.42 -9.60 -3.78
C LEU A 30 -8.56 -10.49 -4.68
N ARG A 31 -7.30 -10.74 -4.29
CA ARG A 31 -6.44 -11.71 -4.97
C ARG A 31 -7.03 -13.12 -4.93
N ASN A 32 -7.57 -13.55 -3.78
CA ASN A 32 -8.23 -14.86 -3.65
C ASN A 32 -9.51 -14.98 -4.47
N LYS A 33 -10.15 -13.85 -4.83
CA LYS A 33 -11.22 -13.80 -5.83
C LYS A 33 -10.72 -13.92 -7.29
N GLY A 34 -9.41 -14.04 -7.50
CA GLY A 34 -8.79 -14.18 -8.81
C GLY A 34 -8.53 -12.85 -9.52
N LEU A 35 -8.65 -11.72 -8.82
CA LEU A 35 -8.35 -10.41 -9.39
C LEU A 35 -6.86 -10.13 -9.32
N ASP A 36 -6.36 -9.45 -10.35
CA ASP A 36 -5.05 -8.86 -10.35
C ASP A 36 -5.07 -7.51 -9.60
N VAL A 37 -4.45 -7.47 -8.42
CA VAL A 37 -4.50 -6.31 -7.51
C VAL A 37 -3.15 -5.61 -7.45
N GLN A 38 -3.11 -4.32 -7.78
CA GLN A 38 -1.90 -3.49 -7.67
C GLN A 38 -1.92 -2.64 -6.39
N PRO A 39 -1.07 -2.96 -5.39
CA PRO A 39 -0.94 -2.14 -4.18
C PRO A 39 -0.03 -0.93 -4.38
N PHE A 40 -0.36 0.14 -3.66
CA PHE A 40 0.46 1.34 -3.48
C PHE A 40 0.44 1.79 -2.02
N LYS A 41 1.49 2.48 -1.59
CA LYS A 41 1.58 3.12 -0.28
C LYS A 41 1.97 4.58 -0.42
N LYS A 42 1.24 5.47 0.28
CA LYS A 42 1.61 6.88 0.37
C LYS A 42 2.70 7.08 1.42
N GLY A 43 3.79 7.74 1.00
CA GLY A 43 4.90 8.16 1.85
C GLY A 43 6.08 7.18 1.88
N PRO A 44 7.26 7.62 2.37
CA PRO A 44 8.47 6.81 2.39
C PRO A 44 8.37 5.73 3.48
N ASP A 45 7.88 4.56 3.11
CA ASP A 45 7.67 3.42 3.99
C ASP A 45 8.24 2.17 3.32
N TYR A 46 8.77 1.24 4.12
CA TYR A 46 9.29 -0.04 3.64
C TYR A 46 8.52 -1.21 4.22
N ILE A 47 7.99 -1.06 5.44
CA ILE A 47 7.40 -2.16 6.20
C ILE A 47 6.00 -2.47 5.67
N ASP A 48 5.14 -1.46 5.61
CA ASP A 48 3.77 -1.66 5.10
C ASP A 48 3.79 -2.16 3.64
N PRO A 49 4.63 -1.62 2.71
CA PRO A 49 4.76 -2.15 1.37
C PRO A 49 5.17 -3.63 1.28
N LEU A 50 6.04 -4.11 2.17
CA LEU A 50 6.40 -5.54 2.21
C LEU A 50 5.17 -6.41 2.52
N TRP A 51 4.36 -6.02 3.50
CA TRP A 51 3.10 -6.74 3.81
C TRP A 51 2.09 -6.66 2.66
N HIS A 52 1.89 -5.46 2.10
CA HIS A 52 0.99 -5.26 0.97
C HIS A 52 1.43 -6.08 -0.24
N GLY A 53 2.73 -6.11 -0.53
CA GLY A 53 3.26 -6.85 -1.67
C GLY A 53 3.12 -8.36 -1.50
N SER A 54 3.37 -8.88 -0.30
CA SER A 54 3.11 -10.28 0.03
C SER A 54 1.62 -10.63 -0.11
N ALA A 55 0.71 -9.76 0.35
CA ALA A 55 -0.73 -9.98 0.27
C ALA A 55 -1.24 -9.98 -1.18
N ALA A 56 -0.81 -8.99 -1.98
CA ALA A 56 -1.19 -8.87 -3.38
C ALA A 56 -0.48 -9.87 -4.30
N GLY A 57 0.66 -10.42 -3.88
CA GLY A 57 1.52 -11.23 -4.74
C GLY A 57 2.23 -10.42 -5.83
N LYS A 58 2.35 -9.10 -5.65
CA LYS A 58 2.97 -8.14 -6.57
C LYS A 58 3.69 -7.04 -5.79
N PRO A 59 4.71 -6.37 -6.35
CA PRO A 59 5.37 -5.26 -5.67
C PRO A 59 4.40 -4.14 -5.28
N CYS A 60 4.58 -3.57 -4.09
CA CYS A 60 3.86 -2.37 -3.65
C CYS A 60 4.73 -1.14 -3.90
N TYR A 61 4.20 -0.18 -4.66
CA TYR A 61 4.94 1.03 -5.03
C TYR A 61 4.64 2.19 -4.09
N THR A 62 5.66 3.01 -3.85
CA THR A 62 5.53 4.22 -3.04
C THR A 62 5.02 5.39 -3.89
N LEU A 63 4.14 6.21 -3.31
CA LEU A 63 3.69 7.49 -3.83
C LEU A 63 4.04 8.57 -2.80
N ASP A 64 5.02 9.43 -3.09
CA ASP A 64 5.47 10.44 -2.14
C ASP A 64 5.83 11.76 -2.82
N PHE A 65 5.33 12.87 -2.27
CA PHE A 65 5.56 14.20 -2.83
C PHE A 65 6.96 14.76 -2.57
N ASN A 66 7.75 14.15 -1.67
CA ASN A 66 9.10 14.61 -1.38
C ASN A 66 10.12 13.94 -2.31
N THR A 67 9.87 12.70 -2.74
CA THR A 67 10.75 11.95 -3.64
C THR A 67 10.26 11.90 -5.08
N MET A 68 8.99 12.25 -5.33
CA MET A 68 8.40 12.26 -6.66
C MET A 68 7.69 13.58 -6.96
N THR A 69 7.80 14.01 -8.21
CA THR A 69 6.95 15.04 -8.79
C THR A 69 5.52 14.51 -9.00
N ARG A 70 4.57 15.44 -9.18
CA ARG A 70 3.17 15.10 -9.49
C ARG A 70 3.06 14.29 -10.78
N ASP A 71 3.84 14.65 -11.80
CA ASP A 71 3.84 13.93 -13.08
C ASP A 71 4.40 12.51 -12.93
N GLU A 72 5.48 12.31 -12.16
CA GLU A 72 6.03 10.97 -11.89
C GLU A 72 5.01 10.07 -11.15
N ILE A 73 4.27 10.62 -10.17
CA ILE A 73 3.20 9.90 -9.47
C ILE A 73 2.11 9.45 -10.45
N LEU A 74 1.65 10.38 -11.30
CA LEU A 74 0.62 10.09 -12.30
C LEU A 74 1.09 9.06 -13.33
N GLN A 75 2.35 9.14 -13.77
CA GLN A 75 2.93 8.19 -14.72
C GLN A 75 3.07 6.80 -14.12
N LEU A 76 3.58 6.70 -12.90
CA LEU A 76 3.73 5.42 -12.21
C LEU A 76 2.37 4.72 -12.06
N ILE A 77 1.37 5.44 -11.56
CA ILE A 77 0.01 4.91 -11.42
C ILE A 77 -0.56 4.52 -12.78
N SER A 78 -0.52 5.42 -13.76
CA SER A 78 -1.03 5.15 -15.09
C SER A 78 -0.40 3.90 -15.71
N HIS A 79 0.92 3.71 -15.52
CA HIS A 79 1.63 2.56 -16.07
C HIS A 79 1.17 1.26 -15.41
N LYS A 80 1.14 1.20 -14.07
CA LYS A 80 0.79 -0.03 -13.36
C LYS A 80 -0.70 -0.39 -13.46
N LEU A 81 -1.58 0.61 -13.62
CA LEU A 81 -3.01 0.40 -13.84
C LEU A 81 -3.36 -0.21 -15.21
N THR A 82 -2.42 -0.24 -16.18
CA THR A 82 -2.65 -0.92 -17.47
C THR A 82 -2.66 -2.45 -17.36
N SER A 83 -2.15 -3.00 -16.26
CA SER A 83 -1.89 -4.42 -16.07
C SER A 83 -2.49 -4.97 -14.78
N CYS A 84 -3.60 -4.41 -14.31
CA CYS A 84 -4.33 -4.92 -13.14
C CYS A 84 -5.85 -4.70 -13.28
N ASP A 85 -6.64 -5.49 -12.55
CA ASP A 85 -8.09 -5.35 -12.50
C ASP A 85 -8.53 -4.28 -11.50
N ILE A 86 -7.79 -4.13 -10.39
CA ILE A 86 -8.09 -3.20 -9.31
C ILE A 86 -6.80 -2.74 -8.62
N SER A 87 -6.83 -1.54 -8.05
CA SER A 87 -5.69 -1.00 -7.30
C SER A 87 -6.12 -0.37 -5.99
N LEU A 88 -5.32 -0.59 -4.95
CA LEU A 88 -5.50 0.00 -3.62
C LEU A 88 -4.29 0.86 -3.28
N ILE A 89 -4.54 2.11 -2.86
CA ILE A 89 -3.55 3.02 -2.30
C ILE A 89 -3.82 3.14 -0.80
N GLU A 90 -2.90 2.71 0.05
CA GLU A 90 -3.00 3.01 1.47
C GLU A 90 -2.36 4.37 1.82
N GLY A 91 -3.10 5.19 2.55
CA GLY A 91 -2.58 6.43 3.15
C GLY A 91 -1.80 6.21 4.44
N ASN A 92 -0.76 7.02 4.69
CA ASN A 92 -0.12 7.07 6.01
C ASN A 92 -0.94 7.92 7.00
N LYS A 93 -0.88 7.67 8.32
CA LYS A 93 -1.63 8.45 9.34
C LYS A 93 -3.14 8.61 9.00
N GLY A 94 -3.72 9.80 9.08
CA GLY A 94 -5.11 10.11 8.69
C GLY A 94 -5.25 10.82 7.33
N LEU A 95 -6.46 10.89 6.78
CA LEU A 95 -6.74 11.40 5.42
C LEU A 95 -6.18 12.81 5.15
N TYR A 96 -6.35 13.73 6.11
CA TYR A 96 -5.91 15.11 5.95
C TYR A 96 -4.54 15.39 6.57
N ASP A 97 -3.88 14.36 7.11
CA ASP A 97 -2.56 14.54 7.72
C ASP A 97 -1.47 14.72 6.64
N GLY A 98 -0.63 15.73 6.84
CA GLY A 98 0.53 16.09 6.02
C GLY A 98 1.57 16.86 6.84
N LEU A 99 2.69 17.24 6.23
CA LEU A 99 3.64 18.16 6.86
C LEU A 99 3.31 19.62 6.51
N ASP A 100 2.73 19.85 5.32
CA ASP A 100 2.40 21.19 4.85
C ASP A 100 1.09 21.66 5.47
N LEU A 101 1.07 22.93 5.92
CA LEU A 101 -0.09 23.53 6.58
C LEU A 101 -1.32 23.59 5.68
N ASP A 102 -1.13 23.70 4.37
CA ASP A 102 -2.19 23.74 3.37
C ASP A 102 -2.66 22.33 2.93
N GLY A 103 -2.04 21.27 3.46
CA GLY A 103 -2.36 19.89 3.15
C GLY A 103 -1.91 19.45 1.75
N SER A 104 -1.05 20.21 1.06
CA SER A 104 -0.60 19.90 -0.30
C SER A 104 0.21 18.60 -0.43
N ASN A 105 0.74 18.08 0.70
CA ASN A 105 1.40 16.77 0.80
C ASN A 105 0.62 15.73 1.64
N SER A 106 -0.67 15.96 1.88
CA SER A 106 -1.55 15.04 2.62
C SER A 106 -1.97 13.81 1.80
N ASN A 107 -2.65 12.85 2.43
CA ASN A 107 -3.25 11.73 1.71
C ASN A 107 -4.39 12.20 0.79
N ALA A 108 -5.19 13.17 1.24
CA ALA A 108 -6.21 13.84 0.44
C ALA A 108 -5.61 14.47 -0.84
N ALA A 109 -4.38 14.99 -0.79
CA ALA A 109 -3.72 15.52 -1.97
C ALA A 109 -3.40 14.44 -3.03
N ILE A 110 -2.96 13.24 -2.62
CA ILE A 110 -2.79 12.11 -3.56
C ILE A 110 -4.16 11.67 -4.09
N ALA A 111 -5.15 11.48 -3.23
CA ALA A 111 -6.50 11.08 -3.64
C ALA A 111 -7.08 12.03 -4.69
N LYS A 112 -6.92 13.36 -4.52
CA LYS A 112 -7.32 14.37 -5.51
C LYS A 112 -6.50 14.30 -6.79
N LEU A 113 -5.18 14.18 -6.67
CA LEU A 113 -4.27 14.14 -7.83
C LEU A 113 -4.67 13.01 -8.80
N VAL A 114 -5.00 11.85 -8.24
CA VAL A 114 -5.28 10.62 -9.01
C VAL A 114 -6.79 10.37 -9.21
N GLY A 115 -7.65 11.23 -8.64
CA GLY A 115 -9.10 11.07 -8.70
C GLY A 115 -9.63 9.84 -7.96
N ALA A 116 -8.92 9.34 -6.94
CA ALA A 116 -9.28 8.13 -6.24
C ALA A 116 -10.47 8.35 -5.28
N PRO A 117 -11.55 7.56 -5.38
CA PRO A 117 -12.54 7.47 -4.31
C PRO A 117 -11.89 6.96 -3.02
N VAL A 118 -12.25 7.58 -1.90
CA VAL A 118 -11.71 7.28 -0.58
C VAL A 118 -12.63 6.33 0.17
N ILE A 119 -12.06 5.25 0.70
CA ILE A 119 -12.69 4.39 1.70
C ILE A 119 -12.06 4.70 3.05
N LEU A 120 -12.88 5.17 4.00
CA LEU A 120 -12.42 5.51 5.36
C LEU A 120 -12.56 4.32 6.31
N VAL A 121 -11.43 3.87 6.85
CA VAL A 121 -11.37 2.94 7.98
C VAL A 121 -11.57 3.71 9.28
N LEU A 122 -12.63 3.39 10.00
CA LEU A 122 -13.00 4.05 11.25
C LEU A 122 -12.84 3.09 12.42
N ASP A 123 -11.93 3.40 13.34
CA ASP A 123 -11.88 2.70 14.63
C ASP A 123 -13.11 3.08 15.45
N THR A 124 -13.91 2.08 15.82
CA THR A 124 -15.19 2.29 16.50
C THR A 124 -15.14 2.04 18.01
N ARG A 125 -13.96 1.80 18.60
CA ARG A 125 -13.84 1.57 20.04
C ARG A 125 -14.39 2.75 20.83
N GLY A 126 -15.39 2.49 21.66
CA GLY A 126 -16.04 3.51 22.49
C GLY A 126 -16.89 4.52 21.71
N MET A 127 -17.15 4.29 20.42
CA MET A 127 -17.95 5.18 19.58
C MET A 127 -19.32 4.59 19.31
N THR A 128 -20.37 5.42 19.29
CA THR A 128 -21.68 5.01 18.77
C THR A 128 -22.21 6.11 17.85
N ARG A 129 -23.02 7.03 18.38
CA ARG A 129 -23.55 8.15 17.60
C ARG A 129 -22.46 9.09 17.08
N GLY A 130 -21.30 9.16 17.75
CA GLY A 130 -20.18 10.02 17.38
C GLY A 130 -19.56 9.72 16.01
N VAL A 131 -19.84 8.56 15.40
CA VAL A 131 -19.36 8.25 14.05
C VAL A 131 -19.98 9.16 12.98
N ALA A 132 -21.25 9.56 13.15
CA ALA A 132 -21.94 10.42 12.19
C ALA A 132 -21.33 11.84 12.08
N PRO A 133 -21.16 12.62 13.16
CA PRO A 133 -20.52 13.93 13.06
C PRO A 133 -19.06 13.84 12.59
N LEU A 134 -18.37 12.73 12.84
CA LEU A 134 -17.03 12.50 12.29
C LEU A 134 -17.06 12.39 10.76
N ILE A 135 -17.93 11.53 10.21
CA ILE A 135 -18.09 11.36 8.76
C ILE A 135 -18.54 12.67 8.11
N LEU A 136 -19.56 13.33 8.68
CA LEU A 136 -20.07 14.62 8.17
C LEU A 136 -18.98 15.70 8.19
N GLY A 137 -18.17 15.75 9.25
CA GLY A 137 -17.04 16.67 9.34
C GLY A 137 -16.01 16.41 8.23
N TYR A 138 -15.70 15.14 7.95
CA TYR A 138 -14.77 14.76 6.90
C TYR A 138 -15.29 15.08 5.49
N GLN A 139 -16.58 14.87 5.23
CA GLN A 139 -17.23 15.25 3.96
C GLN A 139 -17.29 16.77 3.77
N SER A 140 -17.56 17.51 4.85
CA SER A 140 -17.69 18.98 4.82
C SER A 140 -16.34 19.69 4.72
N PHE A 141 -15.28 19.12 5.30
CA PHE A 141 -13.97 19.75 5.37
C PHE A 141 -13.31 19.95 4.00
N ASP A 142 -13.36 18.93 3.13
CA ASP A 142 -12.87 19.03 1.75
C ASP A 142 -13.91 18.43 0.78
N PRO A 143 -14.81 19.25 0.21
CA PRO A 143 -15.86 18.79 -0.71
C PRO A 143 -15.33 18.20 -2.03
N GLN A 144 -14.03 18.36 -2.34
CA GLN A 144 -13.42 17.76 -3.52
C GLN A 144 -13.06 16.29 -3.29
N ILE A 145 -13.05 15.82 -2.04
CA ILE A 145 -12.80 14.42 -1.72
C ILE A 145 -14.10 13.62 -1.81
N ASN A 146 -14.09 12.59 -2.66
CA ASN A 146 -15.17 11.62 -2.73
C ASN A 146 -14.96 10.54 -1.66
N ILE A 147 -15.64 10.64 -0.52
CA ILE A 147 -15.71 9.56 0.48
C ILE A 147 -16.79 8.58 0.00
N ALA A 148 -16.36 7.55 -0.72
CA ALA A 148 -17.24 6.57 -1.36
C ALA A 148 -17.79 5.51 -0.37
N GLY A 149 -17.15 5.36 0.79
CA GLY A 149 -17.65 4.45 1.82
C GLY A 149 -16.78 4.42 3.07
N VAL A 150 -17.27 3.69 4.07
CA VAL A 150 -16.56 3.44 5.33
C VAL A 150 -16.46 1.95 5.62
N ILE A 151 -15.34 1.56 6.25
CA ILE A 151 -15.19 0.25 6.89
C ILE A 151 -15.08 0.51 8.40
N LEU A 152 -16.03 -0.04 9.16
CA LEU A 152 -16.03 0.04 10.62
C LEU A 152 -15.06 -1.02 11.16
N ASN A 153 -14.10 -0.61 11.96
CA ASN A 153 -13.09 -1.50 12.53
C ASN A 153 -13.21 -1.56 14.06
N GLN A 154 -12.70 -2.64 14.65
CA GLN A 154 -12.66 -2.89 16.09
C GLN A 154 -14.04 -2.94 16.78
N LEU A 155 -15.03 -3.53 16.12
CA LEU A 155 -16.37 -3.67 16.68
C LEU A 155 -16.40 -4.65 17.86
N GLY A 156 -17.11 -4.28 18.93
CA GLY A 156 -17.35 -5.14 20.10
C GLY A 156 -18.48 -6.16 19.95
N GLY A 157 -19.00 -6.41 18.75
CA GLY A 157 -20.07 -7.38 18.46
C GLY A 157 -21.29 -6.80 17.72
N SER A 158 -22.24 -7.67 17.38
CA SER A 158 -23.36 -7.33 16.45
C SER A 158 -24.28 -6.21 16.94
N ARG A 159 -24.52 -6.09 18.26
CA ARG A 159 -25.33 -4.97 18.79
C ARG A 159 -24.67 -3.62 18.53
N HIS A 160 -23.34 -3.57 18.65
CA HIS A 160 -22.56 -2.36 18.40
C HIS A 160 -22.58 -2.01 16.91
N GLU A 161 -22.35 -3.01 16.06
CA GLU A 161 -22.43 -2.88 14.60
C GLU A 161 -23.78 -2.34 14.14
N ASN A 162 -24.88 -2.98 14.54
CA ASN A 162 -26.23 -2.56 14.15
C ASN A 162 -26.50 -1.11 14.53
N LYS A 163 -26.06 -0.68 15.72
CA LYS A 163 -26.24 0.69 16.17
C LYS A 163 -25.46 1.69 15.31
N LEU A 164 -24.23 1.36 14.93
CA LEU A 164 -23.39 2.20 14.08
C LEU A 164 -23.95 2.30 12.66
N ARG A 165 -24.34 1.17 12.05
CA ARG A 165 -24.98 1.14 10.72
C ARG A 165 -26.24 2.02 10.69
N SER A 166 -27.17 1.84 11.63
CA SER A 166 -28.38 2.66 11.71
C SER A 166 -28.10 4.15 11.95
N VAL A 167 -27.02 4.49 12.66
CA VAL A 167 -26.62 5.90 12.83
C VAL A 167 -26.10 6.46 11.51
N ILE A 168 -25.22 5.75 10.82
CA ILE A 168 -24.63 6.20 9.55
C ILE A 168 -25.72 6.36 8.49
N GLU A 169 -26.58 5.36 8.32
CA GLU A 169 -27.71 5.38 7.38
C GLU A 169 -28.72 6.49 7.67
N HIS A 170 -28.91 6.89 8.93
CA HIS A 170 -29.86 7.92 9.29
C HIS A 170 -29.32 9.35 9.07
N TYR A 171 -28.01 9.56 9.27
CA TYR A 171 -27.41 10.90 9.27
C TYR A 171 -26.56 11.20 8.03
N THR A 172 -26.21 10.20 7.22
CA THR A 172 -25.30 10.34 6.09
C THR A 172 -25.71 9.41 4.96
N ASP A 173 -25.30 9.73 3.73
CA ASP A 173 -25.49 8.86 2.56
C ASP A 173 -24.28 7.92 2.31
N VAL A 174 -23.32 7.88 3.24
CA VAL A 174 -22.08 7.12 3.05
C VAL A 174 -22.33 5.63 3.27
N ALA A 175 -21.95 4.82 2.28
CA ALA A 175 -22.10 3.37 2.35
C ALA A 175 -21.18 2.75 3.42
N VAL A 176 -21.74 1.88 4.27
CA VAL A 176 -20.95 1.04 5.18
C VAL A 176 -20.56 -0.24 4.43
N LEU A 177 -19.33 -0.26 3.91
CA LEU A 177 -18.79 -1.33 3.08
C LEU A 177 -18.36 -2.56 3.88
N GLY A 178 -18.14 -2.41 5.18
CA GLY A 178 -17.70 -3.51 6.02
C GLY A 178 -17.76 -3.17 7.49
N ALA A 179 -17.78 -4.23 8.30
CA ALA A 179 -17.87 -4.15 9.74
C ALA A 179 -17.00 -5.24 10.36
N VAL A 180 -15.76 -4.88 10.68
CA VAL A 180 -14.73 -5.79 11.15
C VAL A 180 -14.73 -5.83 12.68
N HIS A 181 -14.99 -7.02 13.22
CA HIS A 181 -15.04 -7.29 14.64
C HIS A 181 -13.62 -7.39 15.20
N LYS A 182 -13.48 -7.05 16.47
CA LYS A 182 -12.20 -7.22 17.16
C LYS A 182 -11.85 -8.72 17.21
N ASP A 183 -10.72 -9.07 16.61
CA ASP A 183 -10.20 -10.44 16.57
C ASP A 183 -8.69 -10.41 16.77
N LYS A 184 -8.17 -11.30 17.62
CA LYS A 184 -6.73 -11.40 17.89
C LYS A 184 -5.93 -11.84 16.67
N ARG A 185 -6.54 -12.59 15.75
CA ARG A 185 -5.92 -13.03 14.51
C ARG A 185 -5.62 -11.88 13.54
N LEU A 186 -6.24 -10.72 13.77
CA LEU A 186 -5.98 -9.50 13.01
C LEU A 186 -4.80 -8.68 13.56
N GLU A 187 -4.23 -9.07 14.71
CA GLU A 187 -3.10 -8.38 15.33
C GLU A 187 -1.80 -8.79 14.65
N ILE A 188 -1.09 -7.81 14.07
CA ILE A 188 0.28 -7.97 13.56
C ILE A 188 1.23 -7.42 14.62
N VAL A 189 2.30 -8.16 14.91
CA VAL A 189 3.28 -7.78 15.92
C VAL A 189 3.94 -6.46 15.53
N GLU A 190 3.89 -5.48 16.43
CA GLU A 190 4.59 -4.20 16.29
C GLU A 190 5.92 -4.23 17.05
N ARG A 191 6.96 -3.61 16.46
CA ARG A 191 8.24 -3.26 17.06
C ARG A 191 8.39 -1.73 17.10
N HIS A 192 9.59 -1.26 17.46
CA HIS A 192 9.90 0.15 17.74
C HIS A 192 9.56 1.12 16.59
N LEU A 193 9.52 0.63 15.34
CA LEU A 193 9.36 1.43 14.12
C LEU A 193 8.12 1.06 13.30
N GLY A 194 7.19 0.27 13.84
CA GLY A 194 5.99 -0.16 13.13
C GLY A 194 5.82 -1.68 13.18
N LEU A 195 5.13 -2.25 12.20
CA LEU A 195 4.96 -3.70 12.11
C LEU A 195 6.33 -4.40 12.01
N MET A 196 6.41 -5.62 12.50
CA MET A 196 7.51 -6.52 12.14
C MET A 196 7.48 -6.74 10.63
N PRO A 197 8.58 -6.56 9.89
CA PRO A 197 8.59 -6.76 8.43
C PRO A 197 8.16 -8.19 8.03
N SER A 198 7.40 -8.32 6.94
CA SER A 198 6.88 -9.63 6.50
C SER A 198 7.98 -10.58 6.02
N ASN A 199 9.13 -10.07 5.58
CA ASN A 199 10.30 -10.86 5.19
C ASN A 199 11.11 -11.37 6.40
N GLU A 200 10.85 -10.88 7.61
CA GLU A 200 11.40 -11.41 8.87
C GLU A 200 10.43 -12.35 9.60
N ASP A 201 9.13 -12.16 9.39
CA ASP A 201 8.08 -12.90 10.08
C ASP A 201 7.81 -14.24 9.39
N GLY A 202 8.30 -15.33 9.98
CA GLY A 202 8.07 -16.70 9.48
C GLY A 202 6.59 -17.11 9.39
N GLU A 203 5.69 -16.37 10.03
CA GLU A 203 4.24 -16.60 9.99
C GLU A 203 3.50 -15.58 9.10
N ALA A 204 4.21 -14.69 8.40
CA ALA A 204 3.59 -13.59 7.63
C ALA A 204 2.51 -14.09 6.65
N LEU A 205 2.81 -15.14 5.88
CA LEU A 205 1.89 -15.69 4.89
C LEU A 205 0.62 -16.28 5.54
N GLN A 206 0.76 -16.93 6.69
CA GLN A 206 -0.39 -17.45 7.43
C GLN A 206 -1.24 -16.31 7.98
N LYS A 207 -0.60 -15.26 8.55
CA LYS A 207 -1.30 -14.06 9.03
C LYS A 207 -2.06 -13.35 7.90
N ILE A 208 -1.44 -13.18 6.74
CA ILE A 208 -2.09 -12.62 5.55
C ILE A 208 -3.30 -13.44 5.11
N THR A 209 -3.19 -14.77 5.20
CA THR A 209 -4.29 -15.69 4.87
C THR A 209 -5.44 -15.51 5.86
N ASP A 210 -5.17 -15.58 7.16
CA ASP A 210 -6.17 -15.42 8.22
C ASP A 210 -6.86 -14.05 8.16
N ILE A 211 -6.09 -12.97 7.97
CA ILE A 211 -6.61 -11.61 7.82
C ILE A 211 -7.49 -11.54 6.57
N GLY A 212 -7.05 -12.10 5.44
CA GLY A 212 -7.81 -12.14 4.19
C GLY A 212 -9.16 -12.85 4.34
N GLU A 213 -9.20 -14.00 5.01
CA GLU A 213 -10.43 -14.74 5.27
C GLU A 213 -11.40 -13.95 6.15
N ILE A 214 -10.90 -13.35 7.23
CA ILE A 214 -11.71 -12.54 8.14
C ILE A 214 -12.30 -11.34 7.41
N ILE A 215 -11.48 -10.59 6.66
CA ILE A 215 -11.94 -9.43 5.89
C ILE A 215 -12.93 -9.85 4.80
N SER A 216 -12.66 -10.94 4.07
CA SER A 216 -13.59 -11.44 3.05
C SER A 216 -14.96 -11.82 3.60
N SER A 217 -15.05 -12.22 4.88
CA SER A 217 -16.32 -12.59 5.53
C SER A 217 -17.12 -11.40 6.07
N GLN A 218 -16.48 -10.23 6.24
CA GLN A 218 -17.04 -9.07 6.96
C GLN A 218 -17.07 -7.78 6.14
N VAL A 219 -16.51 -7.79 4.94
CA VAL A 219 -16.46 -6.66 4.01
C VAL A 219 -17.08 -7.03 2.67
N GLU A 220 -17.93 -6.16 2.14
CA GLU A 220 -18.62 -6.32 0.86
C GLU A 220 -17.68 -6.04 -0.31
N LEU A 221 -16.86 -7.03 -0.67
CA LEU A 221 -15.82 -6.87 -1.71
C LEU A 221 -16.39 -6.49 -3.08
N ASP A 222 -17.57 -7.01 -3.43
CA ASP A 222 -18.20 -6.70 -4.73
C ASP A 222 -18.55 -5.21 -4.85
N LYS A 223 -19.05 -4.60 -3.74
CA LYS A 223 -19.27 -3.14 -3.70
C LYS A 223 -17.97 -2.35 -3.81
N ILE A 224 -16.87 -2.84 -3.23
CA ILE A 224 -15.56 -2.20 -3.35
C ILE A 224 -15.10 -2.22 -4.81
N ILE A 225 -15.25 -3.36 -5.50
CA ILE A 225 -14.94 -3.50 -6.92
C ILE A 225 -15.79 -2.54 -7.76
N ASP A 226 -17.10 -2.49 -7.50
CA ASP A 226 -18.04 -1.59 -8.17
C ASP A 226 -17.63 -0.11 -8.01
N ILE A 227 -17.24 0.33 -6.80
CA ILE A 227 -16.77 1.70 -6.57
C ILE A 227 -15.55 2.02 -7.44
N SER A 228 -14.63 1.08 -7.62
CA SER A 228 -13.45 1.30 -8.48
C SER A 228 -13.83 1.51 -9.96
N HIS A 229 -14.90 0.88 -10.43
CA HIS A 229 -15.37 0.98 -11.82
C HIS A 229 -16.31 2.17 -12.07
N LEU A 230 -17.10 2.57 -11.07
CA LEU A 230 -18.09 3.65 -11.19
C LEU A 230 -17.45 5.05 -11.25
N HIS A 231 -16.18 5.16 -10.88
CA HIS A 231 -15.42 6.41 -10.97
C HIS A 231 -14.30 6.25 -12.00
N PRO A 232 -14.56 6.42 -13.31
CA PRO A 232 -13.52 6.49 -14.32
C PRO A 232 -12.44 7.49 -13.93
N ALA A 233 -11.21 7.03 -13.89
CA ALA A 233 -10.09 7.84 -13.46
C ALA A 233 -9.75 8.88 -14.55
N ASN A 234 -10.12 10.15 -14.33
CA ASN A 234 -9.76 11.24 -15.26
C ASN A 234 -8.32 11.76 -15.06
N TYR A 235 -7.48 11.05 -14.28
CA TYR A 235 -6.10 11.46 -14.00
C TYR A 235 -5.24 11.54 -15.27
N LEU A 236 -5.60 10.81 -16.34
CA LEU A 236 -4.90 10.88 -17.62
C LEU A 236 -4.91 12.30 -18.21
N ASN A 237 -5.96 13.09 -17.94
CA ASN A 237 -6.02 14.49 -18.37
C ASN A 237 -5.06 15.40 -17.58
N ASN A 238 -4.58 14.94 -16.42
CA ASN A 238 -3.65 15.68 -15.57
C ASN A 238 -2.18 15.40 -15.92
N ILE A 239 -1.89 14.42 -16.80
CA ILE A 239 -0.53 14.14 -17.25
C ILE A 239 -0.12 15.21 -18.25
N SER A 240 0.92 15.98 -17.91
CA SER A 240 1.49 16.96 -18.84
C SER A 240 2.00 16.26 -20.11
N ASN A 241 1.52 16.69 -21.29
CA ASN A 241 1.95 16.17 -22.61
C ASN A 241 3.47 16.19 -22.83
N SER A 242 4.21 17.02 -22.07
CA SER A 242 5.67 17.15 -22.14
C SER A 242 6.44 15.95 -21.58
N VAL A 243 5.83 15.12 -20.74
CA VAL A 243 6.52 14.04 -20.01
C VAL A 243 6.28 12.65 -20.64
N ILE A 244 5.45 12.55 -21.69
CA ILE A 244 5.23 11.32 -22.49
C ILE A 244 6.49 10.91 -23.28
N LYS A 245 7.57 11.69 -23.21
CA LYS A 245 8.86 11.41 -23.86
C LYS A 245 9.79 10.59 -22.97
N THR A 246 9.37 9.41 -22.54
CA THR A 246 10.33 8.31 -22.33
C THR A 246 10.17 7.38 -23.51
N SER A 247 10.86 7.71 -24.60
CA SER A 247 10.92 6.84 -25.77
C SER A 247 11.40 5.44 -25.33
N PRO A 248 10.67 4.36 -25.63
CA PRO A 248 11.11 2.99 -25.34
C PRO A 248 12.43 2.62 -26.04
N ASP A 249 12.82 3.40 -27.06
CA ASP A 249 13.90 3.11 -28.01
C ASP A 249 15.32 3.43 -27.53
N ASN A 250 15.50 3.96 -26.32
CA ASN A 250 16.83 4.23 -25.76
C ASN A 250 17.28 3.19 -24.71
N ARG A 251 16.71 1.98 -24.73
CA ARG A 251 17.27 0.87 -23.94
C ARG A 251 18.68 0.57 -24.48
N PRO A 252 19.73 0.63 -23.64
CA PRO A 252 21.04 0.16 -24.05
C PRO A 252 20.93 -1.28 -24.55
N THR A 253 21.51 -1.59 -25.71
CA THR A 253 21.40 -2.91 -26.35
C THR A 253 22.21 -4.02 -25.67
N ALA A 254 22.94 -3.70 -24.59
CA ALA A 254 23.67 -4.64 -23.75
C ALA A 254 23.65 -4.14 -22.30
N ALA A 255 23.58 -5.06 -21.32
CA ALA A 255 23.78 -4.72 -19.92
C ALA A 255 25.20 -4.15 -19.75
N GLN A 256 25.31 -2.88 -19.39
CA GLN A 256 26.61 -2.21 -19.27
C GLN A 256 27.23 -2.40 -17.89
N ILE A 257 26.42 -2.75 -16.87
CA ILE A 257 26.83 -2.87 -15.47
C ILE A 257 26.03 -4.01 -14.82
N ARG A 258 26.72 -4.93 -14.14
CA ARG A 258 26.13 -6.00 -13.33
C ARG A 258 26.16 -5.60 -11.85
N LEU A 259 25.00 -5.33 -11.28
CA LEU A 259 24.86 -4.82 -9.92
C LEU A 259 24.27 -5.91 -9.04
N ALA A 260 25.06 -6.43 -8.11
CA ALA A 260 24.51 -7.26 -7.05
C ALA A 260 23.75 -6.38 -6.06
N TYR A 261 22.60 -6.85 -5.57
CA TYR A 261 21.92 -6.22 -4.44
C TYR A 261 21.54 -7.27 -3.39
N ILE A 262 21.70 -6.92 -2.12
CA ILE A 262 21.41 -7.85 -1.03
C ILE A 262 19.91 -7.83 -0.76
N ASN A 263 19.21 -8.95 -0.89
CA ASN A 263 17.78 -9.04 -0.59
C ASN A 263 17.52 -10.22 0.35
N ASP A 264 17.40 -9.90 1.63
CA ASP A 264 17.12 -10.89 2.66
C ASP A 264 16.43 -10.22 3.86
N SER A 265 16.27 -10.98 4.95
CA SER A 265 15.63 -10.46 6.17
C SER A 265 16.47 -9.44 6.94
N ALA A 266 17.76 -9.26 6.61
CA ALA A 266 18.62 -8.23 7.19
C ALA A 266 18.65 -6.96 6.33
N PHE A 267 18.61 -7.11 5.01
CA PHE A 267 18.68 -6.02 4.03
C PHE A 267 17.56 -6.15 2.99
N GLY A 268 16.32 -5.87 3.38
CA GLY A 268 15.14 -6.06 2.52
C GLY A 268 14.42 -4.76 2.12
N PHE A 269 14.93 -3.60 2.52
CA PHE A 269 14.24 -2.32 2.30
C PHE A 269 14.69 -1.67 1.00
N TYR A 270 13.90 -1.89 -0.03
CA TYR A 270 14.04 -1.30 -1.36
C TYR A 270 12.72 -0.73 -1.85
N TYR A 271 12.78 0.33 -2.64
CA TYR A 271 11.64 0.77 -3.44
C TYR A 271 11.68 0.03 -4.78
N PRO A 272 10.61 -0.71 -5.15
CA PRO A 272 10.58 -1.43 -6.43
C PRO A 272 10.83 -0.52 -7.64
N GLY A 273 10.37 0.73 -7.58
CA GLY A 273 10.59 1.73 -8.64
C GLY A 273 12.07 2.07 -8.87
N ASP A 274 12.90 2.05 -7.83
CA ASP A 274 14.33 2.33 -7.94
C ASP A 274 15.05 1.17 -8.65
N LEU A 275 14.70 -0.07 -8.30
CA LEU A 275 15.24 -1.26 -8.94
C LEU A 275 14.83 -1.32 -10.42
N GLU A 276 13.55 -1.08 -10.72
CA GLU A 276 13.05 -1.00 -12.10
C GLU A 276 13.73 0.11 -12.91
N ALA A 277 14.04 1.26 -12.29
CA ALA A 277 14.75 2.36 -12.94
C ALA A 277 16.20 1.98 -13.28
N LEU A 278 16.88 1.24 -12.39
CA LEU A 278 18.22 0.71 -12.66
C LEU A 278 18.21 -0.29 -13.83
N GLU A 279 17.25 -1.21 -13.85
CA GLU A 279 17.08 -2.16 -14.95
C GLU A 279 16.75 -1.43 -16.27
N ALA A 280 15.87 -0.43 -16.23
CA ALA A 280 15.52 0.39 -17.39
C ALA A 280 16.72 1.20 -17.91
N ALA A 281 17.66 1.58 -17.04
CA ALA A 281 18.92 2.22 -17.40
C ALA A 281 19.97 1.24 -17.94
N GLY A 282 19.67 -0.07 -17.98
CA GLY A 282 20.53 -1.11 -18.55
C GLY A 282 21.41 -1.84 -17.53
N ALA A 283 21.11 -1.75 -16.24
CA ALA A 283 21.75 -2.60 -15.23
C ALA A 283 21.17 -4.02 -15.24
N GLU A 284 22.03 -5.03 -15.10
CA GLU A 284 21.61 -6.39 -14.71
C GLU A 284 21.61 -6.46 -13.19
N LEU A 285 20.44 -6.58 -12.57
CA LEU A 285 20.33 -6.75 -11.12
C LEU A 285 20.48 -8.23 -10.74
N ILE A 286 21.37 -8.51 -9.80
CA ILE A 286 21.62 -9.86 -9.31
C ILE A 286 21.29 -9.89 -7.83
N GLU A 287 20.24 -10.64 -7.48
CA GLU A 287 19.83 -10.82 -6.09
C GLU A 287 20.85 -11.68 -5.34
N VAL A 288 21.23 -11.25 -4.13
CA VAL A 288 22.16 -11.94 -3.24
C VAL A 288 21.54 -12.03 -1.86
N ASN A 289 21.69 -13.16 -1.18
CA ASN A 289 21.25 -13.35 0.19
C ASN A 289 22.46 -13.46 1.13
N SER A 290 22.72 -12.42 1.90
CA SER A 290 23.89 -12.33 2.80
C SER A 290 23.84 -13.32 3.97
N LEU A 291 22.68 -13.92 4.25
CA LEU A 291 22.50 -14.87 5.34
C LEU A 291 22.83 -16.31 4.92
N VAL A 292 22.73 -16.65 3.63
CA VAL A 292 22.89 -18.03 3.14
C VAL A 292 23.89 -18.20 2.00
N ASP A 293 24.07 -17.18 1.15
CA ASP A 293 25.02 -17.25 0.05
C ASP A 293 26.44 -17.25 0.59
N LYS A 294 27.30 -18.08 0.01
CA LYS A 294 28.67 -18.24 0.53
C LYS A 294 29.63 -17.17 0.07
N GLN A 295 29.35 -16.53 -1.05
CA GLN A 295 30.20 -15.54 -1.70
C GLN A 295 29.33 -14.65 -2.59
N LEU A 296 29.85 -13.47 -2.94
CA LEU A 296 29.25 -12.64 -3.98
C LEU A 296 29.34 -13.34 -5.36
N PRO A 297 28.41 -13.09 -6.28
CA PRO A 297 28.51 -13.57 -7.65
C PRO A 297 29.79 -13.08 -8.33
N ASP A 298 30.41 -13.94 -9.14
CA ASP A 298 31.57 -13.54 -9.94
C ASP A 298 31.17 -12.52 -11.03
N ASN A 299 32.07 -11.59 -11.32
CA ASN A 299 31.92 -10.57 -12.37
C ASN A 299 30.75 -9.61 -12.11
N ILE A 300 30.64 -9.09 -10.89
CA ILE A 300 29.82 -7.91 -10.57
C ILE A 300 30.66 -6.64 -10.67
N ASP A 301 30.02 -5.54 -11.09
CA ASP A 301 30.63 -4.22 -11.22
C ASP A 301 30.34 -3.34 -9.99
N GLY A 302 29.33 -3.71 -9.20
CA GLY A 302 28.96 -3.00 -7.98
C GLY A 302 28.11 -3.84 -7.03
N LEU A 303 28.00 -3.37 -5.79
CA LEU A 303 27.15 -3.92 -4.76
C LEU A 303 26.23 -2.81 -4.21
N PHE A 304 24.93 -3.03 -4.24
CA PHE A 304 23.92 -2.15 -3.66
C PHE A 304 23.31 -2.80 -2.42
N ILE A 305 23.58 -2.20 -1.26
CA ILE A 305 23.06 -2.70 0.03
C ILE A 305 21.98 -1.73 0.49
N GLY A 306 20.74 -2.21 0.51
CA GLY A 306 19.57 -1.48 0.97
C GLY A 306 19.47 -1.38 2.48
N GLY A 307 18.37 -0.80 2.94
CA GLY A 307 18.06 -0.73 4.36
C GLY A 307 17.54 -2.07 4.89
N GLY A 308 17.30 -2.11 6.20
CA GLY A 308 16.72 -3.25 6.89
C GLY A 308 17.07 -3.18 8.38
N PHE A 309 16.94 -4.30 9.08
CA PHE A 309 17.30 -4.44 10.49
C PHE A 309 18.42 -5.46 10.68
N PRO A 310 19.65 -5.19 10.16
CA PRO A 310 20.77 -6.12 10.27
C PRO A 310 21.14 -6.43 11.73
N GLU A 311 20.81 -5.54 12.68
CA GLU A 311 20.97 -5.76 14.11
C GLU A 311 20.19 -6.96 14.64
N GLU A 312 19.02 -7.27 14.06
CA GLU A 312 18.20 -8.43 14.42
C GLU A 312 18.74 -9.74 13.83
N ARG A 313 19.68 -9.65 12.87
CA ARG A 313 20.31 -10.78 12.17
C ARG A 313 21.82 -10.88 12.40
N GLN A 314 22.35 -10.22 13.43
CA GLN A 314 23.79 -10.18 13.69
C GLN A 314 24.40 -11.56 13.84
N ALA A 315 23.71 -12.49 14.51
CA ALA A 315 24.20 -13.84 14.73
C ALA A 315 24.31 -14.62 13.41
N GLU A 316 23.28 -14.57 12.56
CA GLU A 316 23.29 -15.22 11.25
C GLU A 316 24.33 -14.59 10.31
N LEU A 317 24.39 -13.26 10.24
CA LEU A 317 25.39 -12.52 9.45
C LEU A 317 26.82 -12.86 9.89
N TYR A 318 27.06 -12.92 11.20
CA TYR A 318 28.38 -13.30 11.74
C TYR A 318 28.71 -14.76 11.45
N ALA A 319 27.72 -15.66 11.52
CA ALA A 319 27.92 -17.08 11.25
C ALA A 319 28.29 -17.39 9.79
N ASN A 320 27.89 -16.54 8.84
CA ASN A 320 28.25 -16.66 7.43
C ASN A 320 29.70 -16.19 7.17
N HIS A 321 30.67 -16.96 7.66
CA HIS A 321 32.09 -16.62 7.58
C HIS A 321 32.62 -16.42 6.16
N SER A 322 32.14 -17.21 5.19
CA SER A 322 32.63 -17.14 3.81
C SER A 322 32.16 -15.89 3.09
N PHE A 323 30.92 -15.45 3.32
CA PHE A 323 30.38 -14.25 2.66
C PHE A 323 31.02 -12.96 3.16
N ARG A 324 31.51 -12.96 4.41
CA ARG A 324 32.19 -11.82 5.02
C ARG A 324 33.62 -11.59 4.52
N GLN A 325 34.24 -12.58 3.89
CA GLN A 325 35.63 -12.52 3.40
C GLN A 325 35.69 -11.99 1.98
#